data_AF-A0A843FND7-F1
#
_entry.id   AF-A0A843FND7-F1
#
_cell.length_a   1.000
_cell.length_b   1.000
_cell.length_c   1.000
_cell.angle_alpha   90.00
_cell.angle_beta   90.00
_cell.angle_gamma   90.00
#
_symmetry.space_group_name_H-M   'P 1'
#
loop_
_entity.id
_entity.type
_entity.pdbx_description
1 polymer ?
#
loop_
_entity_poly.entity_id
_entity_poly.type
_entity_poly.pdbx_seq_one_letter_code
_entity_poly.pdbx_strand_id
1 'polypeptide(L)'
;MSRTDILDKIKTAEKDAAAIVEKAEADKKSKIADARRMSVEKIQDAEAQANSNFESKMAAAKDELASQRDALLSTGKKEADELEAKSAAKVDEVKKFLCEEFERSINVTS
;
A
#
# COMPACT_ATOMS: atom_id res chain seq x y z
N MET A 1 62.40 -44.69 -19.97
CA MET A 1 61.73 -43.71 -20.87
C MET A 1 62.81 -42.83 -21.48
N SER A 2 62.62 -42.39 -22.73
CA SER A 2 63.55 -41.44 -23.33
C SER A 2 63.32 -40.04 -22.76
N ARG A 3 64.34 -39.17 -22.84
CA ARG A 3 64.25 -37.76 -22.44
C ARG A 3 63.12 -37.03 -23.19
N THR A 4 62.88 -37.42 -24.44
CA THR A 4 61.84 -36.85 -25.31
C THR A 4 60.44 -37.19 -24.79
N ASP A 5 60.19 -38.44 -24.40
CA ASP A 5 58.88 -38.87 -23.86
C ASP A 5 58.51 -38.11 -22.57
N ILE A 6 59.51 -37.76 -21.76
CA ILE A 6 59.31 -37.01 -20.51
C ILE A 6 58.94 -35.55 -20.84
N LEU A 7 59.62 -34.93 -21.79
CA LEU A 7 59.35 -33.55 -22.21
C LEU A 7 57.96 -33.41 -22.85
N ASP A 8 57.52 -34.39 -23.65
CA ASP A 8 56.20 -34.37 -24.27
C ASP A 8 55.08 -34.56 -23.23
N LYS A 9 55.31 -35.38 -22.20
CA LYS A 9 54.40 -35.49 -21.05
C LYS A 9 54.30 -34.20 -20.27
N ILE A 10 55.43 -33.51 -20.02
CA ILE A 10 55.44 -32.23 -19.31
C ILE A 10 54.66 -31.18 -20.10
N LYS A 11 54.92 -31.04 -21.40
CA LYS A 11 54.19 -30.09 -22.26
C LYS A 11 52.68 -30.36 -22.31
N THR A 12 52.30 -31.64 -22.35
CA THR A 12 50.88 -32.03 -22.32
C THR A 12 50.25 -31.64 -20.98
N ALA A 13 50.93 -31.95 -19.87
CA ALA A 13 50.45 -31.58 -18.53
C ALA A 13 50.37 -30.06 -18.33
N GLU A 14 51.31 -29.28 -18.88
CA GLU A 14 51.27 -27.81 -18.86
C GLU A 14 50.06 -27.26 -19.63
N LYS A 15 49.78 -27.83 -20.81
CA LYS A 15 48.62 -27.45 -21.62
C LYS A 15 47.30 -27.80 -20.92
N ASP A 16 47.22 -28.98 -20.32
CA ASP A 16 46.03 -29.41 -19.57
C ASP A 16 45.81 -28.53 -18.34
N ALA A 17 46.88 -28.18 -17.62
CA ALA A 17 46.80 -27.26 -16.48
C ALA A 17 46.33 -25.86 -16.92
N ALA A 18 46.85 -25.33 -18.03
CA ALA A 18 46.41 -24.05 -18.58
C ALA A 18 44.92 -24.07 -18.98
N ALA A 19 44.46 -25.15 -19.61
CA ALA A 19 43.06 -25.32 -19.99
C ALA A 19 42.13 -25.42 -18.76
N ILE A 20 42.57 -26.07 -17.68
CA ILE A 20 41.81 -26.13 -16.41
C ILE A 20 41.67 -24.73 -15.81
N VAL A 21 42.75 -23.94 -15.81
CA VAL A 21 42.72 -22.57 -15.27
C VAL A 21 41.79 -21.69 -16.10
N GLU A 22 41.89 -21.72 -17.43
CA GLU A 22 41.02 -20.95 -18.32
C GLU A 22 39.53 -21.29 -18.11
N LYS A 23 39.22 -22.59 -18.02
CA LYS A 23 37.85 -23.04 -17.72
C LYS A 23 37.38 -22.56 -16.35
N ALA A 24 38.21 -22.65 -15.32
CA ALA A 24 37.86 -22.19 -13.98
C ALA A 24 37.61 -20.67 -13.94
N GLU A 25 38.37 -19.88 -14.68
CA GLU A 25 38.15 -18.44 -14.81
C GLU A 25 36.85 -18.11 -15.54
N ALA A 26 36.55 -18.82 -16.63
CA ALA A 26 35.28 -18.67 -17.36
C ALA A 26 34.08 -19.02 -16.48
N ASP A 27 34.13 -20.15 -15.77
CA ASP A 27 33.09 -20.60 -14.83
C ASP A 27 32.89 -19.59 -13.69
N LYS A 28 33.99 -19.04 -13.15
CA LYS A 28 33.94 -17.99 -12.12
C LYS A 28 33.23 -16.74 -12.66
N LYS A 29 33.58 -16.27 -13.86
CA LYS A 29 32.95 -15.10 -14.47
C LYS A 29 31.46 -15.33 -14.71
N SER A 30 31.07 -16.50 -15.22
CA SER A 30 29.66 -16.87 -15.42
C SER A 30 28.90 -16.84 -14.10
N LYS A 31 29.40 -17.51 -13.05
CA LYS A 31 28.73 -17.54 -11.74
C LYS A 31 28.55 -16.16 -11.13
N ILE A 32 29.53 -15.27 -11.30
CA ILE A 32 29.41 -13.88 -10.82
C ILE A 32 28.34 -13.11 -11.61
N ALA A 33 28.30 -13.28 -12.93
CA ALA A 33 27.29 -12.64 -13.78
C ALA A 33 25.87 -13.15 -13.43
N ASP A 34 25.72 -14.46 -13.26
CA ASP A 34 24.45 -15.09 -12.87
C ASP A 34 24.01 -14.61 -11.48
N ALA A 35 24.92 -14.59 -10.50
CA ALA A 35 24.62 -14.08 -9.17
C ALA A 35 24.15 -12.62 -9.20
N ARG A 36 24.81 -11.77 -9.99
CA ARG A 36 24.40 -10.36 -10.17
C ARG A 36 23.02 -10.25 -10.79
N ARG A 37 22.74 -11.03 -11.83
CA ARG A 37 21.42 -11.05 -12.49
C ARG A 37 20.33 -11.47 -11.50
N MET A 38 20.55 -12.56 -10.77
CA MET A 38 19.62 -13.04 -9.74
C MET A 38 19.40 -12.02 -8.62
N SER A 39 20.44 -11.27 -8.22
CA SER A 39 20.29 -10.20 -7.24
C SER A 39 19.41 -9.07 -7.74
N VAL A 40 19.59 -8.63 -8.99
CA VAL A 40 18.75 -7.59 -9.60
C VAL A 40 17.31 -8.07 -9.73
N GLU A 41 17.10 -9.29 -10.20
CA GLU A 41 15.77 -9.90 -10.33
C GLU A 41 15.04 -9.96 -8.98
N LYS A 42 15.73 -10.38 -7.91
CA LYS A 42 15.15 -10.38 -6.56
C LYS A 42 14.75 -9.00 -6.07
N ILE A 43 15.52 -7.96 -6.40
CA ILE A 43 15.19 -6.58 -6.02
C ILE A 43 13.95 -6.13 -6.79
N GLN A 44 13.91 -6.37 -8.10
CA GLN A 44 12.77 -6.01 -8.94
C GLN A 44 11.49 -6.74 -8.51
N ASP A 45 11.58 -8.03 -8.18
CA ASP A 45 10.45 -8.80 -7.68
C ASP A 45 9.95 -8.27 -6.33
N ALA A 46 10.88 -7.92 -5.43
CA ALA A 46 10.53 -7.34 -4.13
C ALA A 46 9.86 -5.97 -4.27
N GLU A 47 10.35 -5.13 -5.18
CA GLU A 47 9.75 -3.83 -5.50
C GLU A 47 8.36 -4.00 -6.12
N ALA A 48 8.19 -4.93 -7.06
CA ALA A 48 6.90 -5.22 -7.67
C ALA A 48 5.88 -5.71 -6.63
N GLN A 49 6.29 -6.62 -5.74
CA GLN A 49 5.45 -7.09 -4.64
C GLN A 49 5.12 -5.97 -3.65
N ALA A 50 6.07 -5.12 -3.30
CA ALA A 50 5.84 -3.98 -2.41
C ALA A 50 4.82 -2.99 -3.00
N ASN A 51 4.96 -2.67 -4.29
CA ASN A 51 4.04 -1.78 -5.01
C ASN A 51 2.63 -2.37 -5.08
N SER A 52 2.51 -3.65 -5.47
CA SER A 52 1.21 -4.34 -5.53
C SER A 52 0.53 -4.38 -4.15
N ASN A 53 1.29 -4.68 -3.09
CA ASN A 53 0.77 -4.65 -1.71
C ASN A 53 0.34 -3.25 -1.28
N PHE A 54 1.10 -2.21 -1.65
CA PHE A 54 0.76 -0.83 -1.35
C PHE A 54 -0.53 -0.41 -2.06
N GLU A 55 -0.65 -0.68 -3.34
CA GLU A 55 -1.86 -0.38 -4.13
C GLU A 55 -3.08 -1.10 -3.57
N SER A 56 -2.96 -2.40 -3.25
CA SER A 56 -4.05 -3.17 -2.65
C SER A 56 -4.48 -2.59 -1.30
N LYS A 57 -3.53 -2.24 -0.41
CA LYS A 57 -3.86 -1.62 0.87
C LYS A 57 -4.49 -0.25 0.71
N MET A 58 -4.01 0.55 -0.24
CA MET A 58 -4.57 1.87 -0.52
C MET A 58 -6.00 1.78 -1.08
N ALA A 59 -6.27 0.80 -1.96
CA ALA A 59 -7.61 0.53 -2.45
C ALA A 59 -8.55 0.11 -1.30
N ALA A 60 -8.14 -0.86 -0.48
CA ALA A 60 -8.93 -1.30 0.67
C ALA A 60 -9.21 -0.16 1.66
N ALA A 61 -8.22 0.69 1.93
CA ALA A 61 -8.39 1.86 2.80
C ALA A 61 -9.37 2.89 2.22
N LYS A 62 -9.38 3.08 0.89
CA LYS A 62 -10.35 3.96 0.21
C LYS A 62 -11.76 3.41 0.29
N ASP A 63 -11.93 2.10 0.09
CA ASP A 63 -13.24 1.45 0.17
C ASP A 63 -13.79 1.52 1.60
N GLU A 64 -12.94 1.28 2.60
CA GLU A 64 -13.30 1.44 4.00
C GLU A 64 -13.69 2.89 4.34
N LEU A 65 -12.91 3.87 3.87
CA LEU A 65 -13.22 5.28 4.09
C LEU A 65 -14.55 5.69 3.42
N ALA A 66 -14.84 5.17 2.22
CA ALA A 66 -16.09 5.41 1.54
C ALA A 66 -17.28 4.82 2.32
N SER A 67 -17.15 3.58 2.81
CA SER A 67 -18.14 2.93 3.67
C SER A 67 -18.41 3.72 4.95
N GLN A 68 -17.35 4.15 5.65
CA GLN A 68 -17.47 4.96 6.86
C GLN A 68 -18.13 6.31 6.59
N ARG A 69 -17.75 6.97 5.49
CA ARG A 69 -18.36 8.24 5.07
C ARG A 69 -19.85 8.07 4.81
N ASP A 70 -20.23 7.03 4.08
CA ASP A 70 -21.64 6.80 3.74
C ASP A 70 -22.46 6.44 4.98
N ALA A 71 -21.89 5.68 5.93
CA ALA A 71 -22.49 5.43 7.23
C ALA A 71 -22.69 6.71 8.05
N LEU A 72 -21.67 7.57 8.13
CA LEU A 72 -21.76 8.87 8.82
C LEU A 72 -22.81 9.78 8.18
N LEU A 73 -22.86 9.86 6.85
CA LEU A 73 -23.87 10.64 6.14
C LEU A 73 -25.28 10.10 6.37
N SER A 74 -25.46 8.77 6.40
CA SER A 74 -26.75 8.16 6.70
C SER A 74 -27.21 8.47 8.12
N THR A 75 -26.31 8.37 9.10
CA THR A 75 -26.60 8.73 10.50
C THR A 75 -26.95 10.21 10.62
N GLY A 76 -26.14 11.09 10.04
CA GLY A 76 -26.38 12.54 10.08
C GLY A 76 -27.71 12.95 9.43
N LYS A 77 -28.11 12.31 8.32
CA LYS A 77 -29.43 12.51 7.72
C LYS A 77 -30.55 12.10 8.68
N LYS A 78 -30.43 10.93 9.30
CA LYS A 78 -31.43 10.46 10.26
C LYS A 78 -31.55 11.40 11.47
N GLU A 79 -30.42 11.86 12.01
CA GLU A 79 -30.42 12.82 13.11
C GLU A 79 -31.06 14.16 12.71
N ALA A 80 -30.80 14.63 11.49
CA ALA A 80 -31.42 15.84 10.96
C ALA A 80 -32.94 15.69 10.80
N ASP A 81 -33.40 14.58 10.23
CA ASP A 81 -34.82 14.27 10.08
C ASP A 81 -35.53 14.18 11.44
N GLU A 82 -34.88 13.54 12.43
CA GLU A 82 -35.39 13.46 13.81
C GLU A 82 -35.47 14.83 14.48
N LEU A 83 -34.46 15.68 14.26
CA LEU A 83 -34.44 17.05 14.79
C LEU A 83 -35.56 17.89 14.16
N GLU A 84 -35.71 17.83 12.84
CA GLU A 84 -36.75 18.54 12.10
C GLU A 84 -38.14 18.13 12.59
N ALA A 85 -38.39 16.82 12.74
CA ALA A 85 -39.65 16.31 13.26
C ALA A 85 -39.95 16.81 14.69
N LYS A 86 -38.95 16.78 15.58
CA LYS A 86 -39.08 17.29 16.96
C LYS A 86 -39.34 18.80 16.99
N SER A 87 -38.63 19.56 16.16
CA SER A 87 -38.81 21.00 16.03
C SER A 87 -40.20 21.34 15.50
N ALA A 88 -40.64 20.69 14.42
CA ALA A 88 -41.95 20.90 13.83
C ALA A 88 -43.09 20.65 14.84
N ALA A 89 -42.98 19.60 15.66
CA ALA A 89 -43.96 19.31 16.70
C ALA A 89 -44.05 20.38 17.80
N LYS A 90 -43.00 21.18 17.98
CA LYS A 90 -42.92 22.25 19.00
C LYS A 90 -43.26 23.64 18.47
N VAL A 91 -43.39 23.82 17.16
CA VAL A 91 -43.64 25.14 16.55
C VAL A 91 -44.91 25.78 17.10
N ASP A 92 -46.00 25.05 17.22
CA ASP A 92 -47.28 25.62 17.67
C ASP A 92 -47.29 25.94 19.17
N GLU A 93 -46.59 25.13 19.98
CA GLU A 93 -46.35 25.41 21.40
C GLU A 93 -45.56 26.70 21.59
N VAL A 94 -44.48 26.88 20.80
CA VAL A 94 -43.65 28.09 20.84
C VAL A 94 -44.44 29.32 20.38
N LYS A 95 -45.23 29.23 19.30
CA LYS A 95 -46.11 30.32 18.85
C LYS A 95 -47.05 30.76 19.96
N LYS A 96 -47.70 29.78 20.62
CA LYS A 96 -48.64 30.06 21.72
C LYS A 96 -47.94 30.75 22.88
N PHE A 97 -46.79 30.23 23.31
CA PHE A 97 -45.98 30.85 24.37
C PHE A 97 -45.59 32.29 24.03
N LEU A 98 -45.17 32.55 22.79
CA LEU A 98 -44.78 33.89 22.35
C LEU A 98 -45.98 34.86 22.39
N CYS A 99 -47.14 34.43 21.89
CA CYS A 99 -48.37 35.24 21.94
C CYS A 99 -48.78 35.58 23.38
N GLU A 100 -48.75 34.59 24.29
CA GLU A 100 -49.08 34.79 25.71
C GLU A 100 -48.13 35.79 26.39
N GLU A 101 -46.82 35.73 26.11
CA GLU A 101 -45.85 36.68 26.67
C GLU A 101 -46.04 38.10 26.10
N PHE A 102 -46.33 38.24 24.80
CA PHE A 102 -46.66 39.53 24.21
C PHE A 102 -47.92 40.13 24.84
N GLU A 103 -48.99 39.33 24.99
CA GLU A 103 -50.23 39.77 25.64
C GLU A 103 -50.01 40.18 27.10
N ARG A 104 -49.18 39.45 27.84
CA ARG A 104 -48.77 39.85 29.20
C ARG A 104 -48.06 41.19 29.23
N SER A 105 -47.10 41.41 28.33
CA SER A 105 -46.33 42.66 28.31
C SER A 105 -47.20 43.90 28.03
N ILE A 106 -48.24 43.76 27.20
CA ILE A 106 -49.20 44.82 26.90
C ILE A 106 -50.13 45.09 28.09
N ASN A 107 -50.61 44.04 28.75
CA ASN A 107 -51.49 44.15 29.93
C ASN A 107 -50.77 44.72 31.17
N VAL A 108 -49.44 44.67 31.24
CA VAL A 108 -48.65 45.29 32.33
C VAL A 108 -48.35 46.76 32.05
N THR A 109 -48.49 47.23 30.81
CA THR A 109 -48.16 48.61 30.39
C THR A 109 -49.41 49.50 30.22
N SER A 110 -50.62 48.93 30.17
CA SER A 110 -51.90 49.65 30.21
C SER A 110 -52.45 49.75 31.63
#